data_AF-A0A8G2I0S3-F1
#
_entry.id   AF-A0A8G2I0S3-F1
#
_cell.length_a   1.000
_cell.length_b   1.000
_cell.length_c   1.000
_cell.angle_alpha   90.00
_cell.angle_beta   90.00
_cell.angle_gamma   90.00
#
_symmetry.space_group_name_H-M   'P 1'
#
loop_
_entity.id
_entity.type
_entity.pdbx_description
1 polymer ?
#
loop_
_entity_poly.entity_id
_entity_poly.type
_entity_poly.pdbx_seq_one_letter_code
_entity_poly.pdbx_strand_id
1 'polypeptide(L)'
;MTKKDVIKLLEQIATYMELKGENTFKISAYRKAAQSLELDERPLDEISDVTELKGIGKGVAEVINDYRETGESQYLQQLQEEVPEGLIPLMKIQGLGSKKIAKLYKELNIVDKASLQVACENGKVSELSGFAKKTEQNILEAVKQLGAKKDRYPIDQMRRLNQEIIDYIDTLNYIDQYSSAGSFRRFKEMSKDLDFIISTDNPKAVQQQLLNIPNKVKEVAVGNTKVSLELAYDDETIGVDFRLIEPSAFYHTLQHFTGSKEHNIRIRQLAKARDEKVSEYGIEQADGTLIQYDSEAKIYEHFNVNFIPPAMREDGSEFDKDLSNIITLDDINGDIHMHTTFSDGAFSIRDMVEANIAKGYKFMVITDHSQSLRVANGLQVERLLRQNEEIKALDKEYSEIDIYSGTEMDILPDGSLDYDDEILAQLDYVIGAIHQSFNQSEEQIMERLANACRNPYVRHIAHPTGRIIGRRDGYKPNIEQLMALAEETNTVLEINANPHRLDLNADIVRKYPNVKLTINTDAHHTNHLDFMNYGVATAQKGFVTKDRVINALSREAFKDFIENNIKLKK
;
A
#
# COMPACT_ATOMS: atom_id res chain seq x y z
N MET A 1 4.76 6.58 18.23
CA MET A 1 6.08 6.03 17.83
C MET A 1 6.08 4.54 18.14
N THR A 2 6.57 3.73 17.22
CA THR A 2 6.67 2.27 17.31
C THR A 2 8.12 1.82 17.25
N LYS A 3 8.36 0.54 17.53
CA LYS A 3 9.69 -0.07 17.39
C LYS A 3 10.25 0.06 15.96
N LYS A 4 9.36 0.00 14.96
CA LYS A 4 9.71 0.15 13.53
C LYS A 4 10.18 1.56 13.19
N ASP A 5 9.65 2.58 13.86
CA ASP A 5 10.12 3.97 13.68
C ASP A 5 11.58 4.12 14.15
N VAL A 6 11.91 3.54 15.32
CA VAL A 6 13.28 3.53 15.86
C VAL A 6 14.22 2.74 14.94
N ILE A 7 13.81 1.56 14.46
CA ILE A 7 14.60 0.74 13.53
C ILE A 7 14.90 1.52 12.24
N LYS A 8 13.90 2.18 11.68
CA LYS A 8 14.06 3.04 10.49
C LYS A 8 15.04 4.17 10.75
N LEU A 9 14.95 4.84 11.90
CA LEU A 9 15.92 5.87 12.30
C LEU A 9 17.35 5.31 12.34
N LEU A 10 17.56 4.17 13.00
CA LEU A 10 18.89 3.57 13.14
C LEU A 10 19.49 3.15 11.79
N GLU A 11 18.68 2.60 10.89
CA GLU A 11 19.11 2.26 9.53
C GLU A 11 19.40 3.51 8.68
N GLN A 12 18.62 4.58 8.85
CA GLN A 12 18.91 5.88 8.23
C GLN A 12 20.24 6.43 8.73
N ILE A 13 20.46 6.47 10.04
CA ILE A 13 21.74 6.90 10.62
C ILE A 13 22.89 6.05 10.05
N ALA A 14 22.77 4.73 10.04
CA ALA A 14 23.78 3.83 9.47
C ALA A 14 24.05 4.14 7.99
N THR A 15 23.01 4.48 7.23
CA THR A 15 23.10 4.85 5.81
C THR A 15 23.87 6.16 5.62
N TYR A 16 23.52 7.21 6.38
CA TYR A 16 24.24 8.49 6.33
C TYR A 16 25.69 8.36 6.77
N MET A 17 25.96 7.60 7.85
CA MET A 17 27.32 7.29 8.29
C MET A 17 28.13 6.58 7.20
N GLU A 18 27.50 5.64 6.49
CA GLU A 18 28.15 4.93 5.38
C GLU A 18 28.44 5.85 4.20
N LEU A 19 27.51 6.73 3.83
CA LEU A 19 27.70 7.75 2.78
C LEU A 19 28.82 8.74 3.14
N LYS A 20 28.90 9.16 4.41
CA LYS A 20 29.98 10.00 4.95
C LYS A 20 31.35 9.29 4.94
N GLY A 21 31.38 7.96 4.83
CA GLY A 21 32.60 7.17 4.91
C GLY A 21 33.10 6.95 6.35
N GLU A 22 32.19 6.94 7.31
CA GLU A 22 32.47 6.73 8.73
C GLU A 22 32.97 5.30 9.02
N ASN A 23 33.46 5.08 10.24
CA ASN A 23 34.03 3.81 10.65
C ASN A 23 33.01 2.65 10.57
N THR A 24 33.42 1.53 9.95
CA THR A 24 32.57 0.34 9.73
C THR A 24 32.06 -0.30 11.02
N PHE A 25 32.80 -0.21 12.12
CA PHE A 25 32.34 -0.69 13.43
C PHE A 25 31.17 0.15 13.95
N LYS A 26 31.22 1.48 13.78
CA LYS A 26 30.11 2.35 14.18
C LYS A 26 28.87 2.10 13.34
N ILE A 27 29.02 2.04 12.01
CA ILE A 27 27.91 1.71 11.09
C ILE A 27 27.28 0.36 11.47
N SER A 28 28.13 -0.65 11.74
CA SER A 28 27.65 -1.96 12.18
C SER A 28 26.96 -1.91 13.55
N ALA A 29 27.31 -1.01 14.45
CA ALA A 29 26.65 -0.89 15.75
C ALA A 29 25.20 -0.44 15.60
N TYR A 30 24.93 0.56 14.76
CA TYR A 30 23.56 1.01 14.47
C TYR A 30 22.72 -0.07 13.79
N ARG A 31 23.25 -0.74 12.77
CA ARG A 31 22.54 -1.86 12.11
C ARG A 31 22.30 -3.05 13.05
N LYS A 32 23.25 -3.37 13.92
CA LYS A 32 23.07 -4.42 14.94
C LYS A 32 22.01 -4.02 15.97
N ALA A 33 21.96 -2.75 16.38
CA ALA A 33 20.91 -2.26 17.26
C ALA A 33 19.53 -2.33 16.61
N ALA A 34 19.41 -1.91 15.34
CA ALA A 34 18.20 -2.08 14.54
C ALA A 34 17.76 -3.54 14.49
N GLN A 35 18.69 -4.46 14.17
CA GLN A 35 18.41 -5.90 14.18
C GLN A 35 18.03 -6.43 15.57
N SER A 36 18.64 -5.92 16.64
CA SER A 36 18.34 -6.37 18.01
C SER A 36 16.93 -5.97 18.43
N LEU A 37 16.49 -4.78 18.03
CA LEU A 37 15.10 -4.33 18.22
C LEU A 37 14.13 -5.15 17.37
N GLU A 38 14.50 -5.46 16.11
CA GLU A 38 13.66 -6.26 15.21
C GLU A 38 13.39 -7.67 15.77
N LEU A 39 14.38 -8.27 16.43
CA LEU A 39 14.28 -9.62 17.00
C LEU A 39 13.59 -9.68 18.37
N ASP A 40 13.46 -8.55 19.07
CA ASP A 40 12.75 -8.51 20.35
C ASP A 40 11.24 -8.60 20.07
N GLU A 41 10.50 -9.42 20.79
CA GLU A 41 9.06 -9.63 20.51
C GLU A 41 8.17 -8.60 21.23
N ARG A 42 8.74 -7.78 22.12
CA ARG A 42 7.98 -6.75 22.82
C ARG A 42 7.72 -5.55 21.91
N PRO A 43 6.58 -4.86 22.09
CA PRO A 43 6.40 -3.52 21.55
C PRO A 43 7.37 -2.53 22.24
N LEU A 44 7.55 -1.35 21.64
CA LEU A 44 8.59 -0.39 22.07
C LEU A 44 8.36 0.16 23.49
N ASP A 45 7.11 0.34 23.88
CA ASP A 45 6.69 0.85 25.19
C ASP A 45 6.95 -0.14 26.33
N GLU A 46 6.98 -1.44 26.04
CA GLU A 46 7.38 -2.49 26.98
C GLU A 46 8.90 -2.64 27.14
N ILE A 47 9.70 -1.95 26.33
CA ILE A 47 11.17 -1.95 26.44
C ILE A 47 11.59 -0.74 27.29
N SER A 48 11.73 -0.95 28.60
CA SER A 48 12.16 0.09 29.53
C SER A 48 13.60 0.57 29.28
N ASP A 49 14.54 -0.38 29.19
CA ASP A 49 15.96 -0.11 28.96
C ASP A 49 16.46 -0.87 27.72
N VAL A 50 16.73 -0.13 26.64
CA VAL A 50 17.24 -0.70 25.39
C VAL A 50 18.66 -1.24 25.51
N THR A 51 19.43 -0.87 26.54
CA THR A 51 20.79 -1.40 26.74
C THR A 51 20.82 -2.86 27.21
N GLU A 52 19.69 -3.38 27.69
CA GLU A 52 19.52 -4.80 28.00
C GLU A 52 19.55 -5.66 26.72
N LEU A 53 19.22 -5.06 25.57
CA LEU A 53 19.25 -5.75 24.28
C LEU A 53 20.69 -5.91 23.79
N LYS A 54 21.07 -7.17 23.57
CA LYS A 54 22.41 -7.53 23.10
C LYS A 54 22.69 -6.90 21.73
N GLY A 55 23.60 -5.93 21.70
CA GLY A 55 23.98 -5.23 20.48
C GLY A 55 23.77 -3.73 20.56
N ILE A 56 23.08 -3.26 21.59
CA ILE A 56 22.83 -1.84 21.86
C ILE A 56 23.79 -1.35 22.95
N GLY A 57 24.80 -0.59 22.54
CA GLY A 57 25.71 0.09 23.47
C GLY A 57 25.16 1.44 23.93
N LYS A 58 25.73 2.01 25.00
CA LYS A 58 25.30 3.27 25.61
C LYS A 58 25.07 4.42 24.61
N GLY A 59 26.02 4.64 23.69
CA GLY A 59 25.87 5.74 22.71
C GLY A 59 24.73 5.54 21.71
N VAL A 60 24.40 4.29 21.34
CA VAL A 60 23.23 4.03 20.49
C VAL A 60 21.95 4.13 21.31
N ALA A 61 21.97 3.70 22.57
CA ALA A 61 20.85 3.83 23.49
C ALA A 61 20.47 5.29 23.77
N GLU A 62 21.46 6.18 23.92
CA GLU A 62 21.23 7.63 24.03
C GLU A 62 20.44 8.15 22.82
N VAL A 63 20.89 7.82 21.60
CA VAL A 63 20.17 8.23 20.37
C VAL A 63 18.74 7.67 20.31
N ILE A 64 18.53 6.42 20.75
CA ILE A 64 17.20 5.82 20.79
C ILE A 64 16.31 6.54 21.82
N ASN A 65 16.82 6.80 23.01
CA ASN A 65 16.04 7.42 24.08
C ASN A 65 15.73 8.89 23.78
N ASP A 66 16.68 9.65 23.23
CA ASP A 66 16.44 11.01 22.76
C ASP A 66 15.33 11.04 21.71
N TYR A 67 15.32 10.06 20.78
CA TYR A 67 14.27 9.95 19.78
C TYR A 67 12.91 9.59 20.41
N ARG A 68 12.89 8.67 21.39
CA ARG A 68 11.66 8.31 22.12
C ARG A 68 11.04 9.50 22.85
N GLU A 69 11.86 10.38 23.42
CA GLU A 69 11.41 11.54 24.19
C GLU A 69 10.96 12.70 23.30
N THR A 70 11.69 12.98 22.22
CA THR A 70 11.50 14.20 21.43
C THR A 70 10.78 13.97 20.11
N GLY A 71 10.74 12.74 19.60
CA GLY A 71 10.30 12.43 18.25
C GLY A 71 11.31 12.81 17.16
N GLU A 72 12.49 13.34 17.53
CA GLU A 72 13.52 13.83 16.62
C GLU A 72 14.91 13.29 17.00
N SER A 73 15.82 13.19 16.03
CA SER A 73 17.19 12.74 16.28
C SER A 73 18.18 13.81 15.83
N GLN A 74 18.74 14.54 16.80
CA GLN A 74 19.78 15.53 16.55
C GLN A 74 21.01 14.91 15.86
N TYR A 75 21.32 13.66 16.18
CA TYR A 75 22.45 12.95 15.56
C TYR A 75 22.20 12.67 14.07
N LEU A 76 20.97 12.29 13.69
CA LEU A 76 20.62 12.15 12.28
C LEU A 76 20.66 13.51 11.56
N GLN A 77 20.10 14.56 12.17
CA GLN A 77 20.11 15.92 11.61
C GLN A 77 21.55 16.40 11.33
N GLN A 78 22.47 16.19 12.29
CA GLN A 78 23.89 16.53 12.09
C GLN A 78 24.52 15.76 10.91
N LEU A 79 24.24 14.46 10.78
CA LEU A 79 24.74 13.67 9.66
C LEU A 79 24.15 14.12 8.32
N GLN A 80 22.89 14.59 8.32
CA GLN A 80 22.23 15.14 7.14
C GLN A 80 22.88 16.43 6.65
N GLU A 81 23.36 17.29 7.56
CA GLU A 81 24.09 18.52 7.22
C GLU A 81 25.48 18.21 6.61
N GLU A 82 26.11 17.11 7.01
CA GLU A 82 27.46 16.73 6.58
C GLU A 82 27.50 15.95 5.25
N VAL A 83 26.42 15.27 4.89
CA VAL A 83 26.32 14.44 3.68
C VAL A 83 25.58 15.22 2.59
N PRO A 84 26.14 15.36 1.37
CA PRO A 84 25.44 16.06 0.29
C PRO A 84 24.06 15.45 0.01
N GLU A 85 23.01 16.26 0.11
CA GLU A 85 21.61 15.82 -0.06
C GLU A 85 21.37 15.11 -1.41
N GLY A 86 22.10 15.53 -2.45
CA GLY A 86 22.04 14.95 -3.79
C GLY A 86 22.45 13.47 -3.86
N LEU A 87 23.11 12.91 -2.84
CA LEU A 87 23.47 11.50 -2.77
C LEU A 87 22.28 10.58 -2.45
N ILE A 88 21.32 11.07 -1.67
CA ILE A 88 20.20 10.26 -1.19
C ILE A 88 19.29 9.79 -2.33
N PRO A 89 18.89 10.65 -3.29
CA PRO A 89 18.13 10.22 -4.46
C PRO A 89 18.84 9.14 -5.30
N LEU A 90 20.17 9.09 -5.30
CA LEU A 90 20.93 8.09 -6.06
C LEU A 90 20.69 6.67 -5.56
N MET A 91 20.26 6.48 -4.30
CA MET A 91 19.90 5.17 -3.75
C MET A 91 18.66 4.56 -4.42
N LYS A 92 17.86 5.36 -5.13
CA LYS A 92 16.72 4.88 -5.92
C LYS A 92 17.15 4.17 -7.20
N ILE A 93 18.40 4.38 -7.66
CA ILE A 93 18.96 3.70 -8.81
C ILE A 93 19.26 2.25 -8.43
N GLN A 94 18.59 1.31 -9.11
CA GLN A 94 18.78 -0.12 -8.87
C GLN A 94 20.26 -0.50 -8.99
N GLY A 95 20.79 -1.15 -7.94
CA GLY A 95 22.17 -1.58 -7.89
C GLY A 95 23.17 -0.56 -7.33
N LEU A 96 22.72 0.65 -6.96
CA LEU A 96 23.48 1.64 -6.19
C LEU A 96 23.01 1.68 -4.73
N GLY A 97 23.62 0.84 -3.89
CA GLY A 97 23.50 0.97 -2.43
C GLY A 97 24.47 2.00 -1.85
N SER A 98 24.27 2.36 -0.59
CA SER A 98 25.09 3.32 0.18
C SER A 98 26.60 3.08 0.04
N LYS A 99 27.09 1.83 0.08
CA LYS A 99 28.53 1.52 -0.11
C LYS A 99 29.07 1.97 -1.45
N LYS A 100 28.32 1.73 -2.52
CA LYS A 100 28.73 2.09 -3.88
C LYS A 100 28.68 3.59 -4.05
N ILE A 101 27.65 4.25 -3.53
CA ILE A 101 27.52 5.71 -3.58
C ILE A 101 28.65 6.37 -2.78
N ALA A 102 28.94 5.89 -1.57
CA ALA A 102 30.06 6.37 -0.76
C ALA A 102 31.39 6.24 -1.50
N LYS A 103 31.61 5.13 -2.21
CA LYS A 103 32.80 4.92 -3.05
C LYS A 103 32.86 5.91 -4.21
N LEU A 104 31.74 6.11 -4.92
CA LEU A 104 31.65 7.09 -6.01
C LEU A 104 31.89 8.52 -5.50
N TYR A 105 31.32 8.87 -4.35
CA TYR A 105 31.53 10.16 -3.70
C TYR A 105 33.01 10.36 -3.35
N LYS A 106 33.64 9.38 -2.68
CA LYS A 106 35.03 9.46 -2.26
C LYS A 106 36.04 9.47 -3.42
N GLU A 107 35.84 8.64 -4.43
CA GLU A 107 36.83 8.41 -5.49
C GLU A 107 36.63 9.32 -6.71
N LEU A 108 35.40 9.75 -6.99
CA LEU A 108 35.05 10.56 -8.17
C LEU A 108 34.39 11.90 -7.83
N ASN A 109 34.24 12.25 -6.54
CA ASN A 109 33.55 13.47 -6.07
C ASN A 109 32.11 13.58 -6.59
N ILE A 110 31.42 12.45 -6.73
CA ILE A 110 30.00 12.42 -7.08
C ILE A 110 29.19 12.91 -5.89
N VAL A 111 28.39 13.95 -6.07
CA VAL A 111 27.57 14.56 -5.00
C VAL A 111 26.07 14.59 -5.33
N ASP A 112 25.71 14.26 -6.58
CA ASP A 112 24.35 14.37 -7.08
C ASP A 112 24.15 13.57 -8.39
N LYS A 113 22.93 13.66 -8.94
CA LYS A 113 22.56 13.09 -10.25
C LYS A 113 23.47 13.61 -11.37
N ALA A 114 23.75 14.91 -11.41
CA ALA A 114 24.46 15.54 -12.51
C ALA A 114 25.91 15.08 -12.59
N SER A 115 26.64 15.12 -11.47
CA SER A 115 27.99 14.63 -11.35
C SER A 115 28.09 13.14 -11.67
N LEU A 116 27.14 12.32 -11.21
CA LEU A 116 27.09 10.89 -11.54
C LEU A 116 26.91 10.65 -13.04
N GLN A 117 25.97 11.36 -13.67
CA GLN A 117 25.71 11.25 -15.10
C GLN A 117 26.97 11.59 -15.90
N VAL A 118 27.62 12.71 -15.60
CA VAL A 118 28.86 13.13 -16.26
C VAL A 118 29.97 12.08 -16.08
N ALA A 119 30.10 11.49 -14.91
CA ALA A 119 31.11 10.45 -14.67
C ALA A 119 30.85 9.18 -15.49
N CYS A 120 29.58 8.75 -15.59
CA CYS A 120 29.19 7.61 -16.42
C CYS A 120 29.36 7.89 -17.93
N GLU A 121 29.00 9.10 -18.40
CA GLU A 121 29.17 9.49 -19.81
C GLU A 121 30.64 9.51 -20.24
N ASN A 122 31.53 9.84 -19.30
CA ASN A 122 32.97 9.81 -19.51
C ASN A 122 33.62 8.44 -19.25
N GLY A 123 32.85 7.40 -18.92
CA GLY A 123 33.37 6.06 -18.65
C GLY A 123 34.19 5.91 -17.36
N LYS A 124 34.13 6.89 -16.45
CA LYS A 124 34.95 6.92 -15.23
C LYS A 124 34.44 5.97 -14.15
N VAL A 125 33.16 5.63 -14.15
CA VAL A 125 32.58 4.76 -13.12
C VAL A 125 33.08 3.34 -13.31
N SER A 126 33.19 2.85 -14.55
CA SER A 126 33.68 1.49 -14.82
C SER A 126 35.19 1.29 -14.62
N GLU A 127 35.95 2.37 -14.37
CA GLU A 127 37.36 2.29 -13.95
C GLU A 127 37.49 1.89 -12.48
N LEU A 128 36.44 2.09 -11.67
CA LEU A 128 36.45 1.74 -10.26
C LEU A 128 36.19 0.24 -10.04
N SER A 129 36.98 -0.37 -9.14
CA SER A 129 36.72 -1.75 -8.71
C SER A 129 35.29 -1.91 -8.15
N GLY A 130 34.57 -2.96 -8.58
CA GLY A 130 33.17 -3.20 -8.20
C GLY A 130 32.13 -2.58 -9.14
N PHE A 131 32.56 -1.88 -10.21
CA PHE A 131 31.70 -1.33 -11.24
C PHE A 131 32.10 -1.87 -12.61
N ALA A 132 31.41 -2.90 -13.09
CA ALA A 132 31.62 -3.39 -14.45
C ALA A 132 31.06 -2.39 -15.49
N LYS A 133 31.55 -2.44 -16.74
CA LYS A 133 31.02 -1.62 -17.85
C LYS A 133 29.50 -1.71 -18.00
N LYS A 134 28.93 -2.91 -17.85
CA LYS A 134 27.48 -3.10 -17.91
C LYS A 134 26.77 -2.41 -16.73
N THR A 135 27.37 -2.41 -15.54
CA THR A 135 26.86 -1.69 -14.37
C THR A 135 26.83 -0.19 -14.62
N GLU A 136 27.91 0.39 -15.17
CA GLU A 136 27.95 1.82 -15.53
C GLU A 136 26.89 2.18 -16.58
N GLN A 137 26.71 1.36 -17.61
CA GLN A 137 25.64 1.56 -18.61
C GLN A 137 24.26 1.58 -17.97
N ASN A 138 23.98 0.60 -17.10
CA ASN A 138 22.69 0.54 -16.40
C ASN A 138 22.50 1.74 -15.45
N ILE A 139 23.55 2.19 -14.77
CA ILE A 139 23.52 3.41 -13.95
C ILE A 139 23.25 4.63 -14.81
N LEU A 140 23.90 4.76 -15.97
CA LEU A 140 23.72 5.88 -16.89
C LEU A 140 22.29 5.96 -17.43
N GLU A 141 21.72 4.81 -17.79
CA GLU A 141 20.32 4.72 -18.22
C GLU A 141 19.38 5.15 -17.07
N ALA A 142 19.60 4.64 -15.87
CA ALA A 142 18.76 4.96 -14.71
C ALA A 142 18.89 6.42 -14.24
N VAL A 143 20.11 6.97 -14.17
CA VAL A 143 20.34 8.35 -13.73
C VAL A 143 19.71 9.35 -14.68
N LYS A 144 19.68 9.08 -15.99
CA LYS A 144 18.98 9.91 -16.99
C LYS A 144 17.47 9.99 -16.71
N GLN A 145 16.88 8.90 -16.22
CA GLN A 145 15.45 8.82 -15.88
C GLN A 145 15.13 9.34 -14.48
N LEU A 146 16.11 9.41 -13.57
CA LEU A 146 15.89 9.85 -12.18
C LEU A 146 15.41 11.31 -12.15
N GLY A 147 14.27 11.61 -11.52
CA GLY A 147 13.67 12.95 -11.49
C GLY A 147 13.18 13.45 -12.87
N ALA A 148 13.10 12.58 -13.88
CA ALA A 148 12.35 12.90 -15.09
C ALA A 148 10.85 12.90 -14.74
N LYS A 149 10.11 13.90 -15.26
CA LYS A 149 8.66 14.00 -15.01
C LYS A 149 7.97 12.71 -15.48
N LYS A 150 7.41 11.98 -14.53
CA LYS A 150 6.62 10.77 -14.81
C LYS A 150 5.26 11.18 -15.38
N ASP A 151 4.70 10.34 -16.25
CA ASP A 151 3.32 10.52 -16.71
C ASP A 151 2.32 10.16 -15.60
N ARG A 152 2.66 9.21 -14.72
CA ARG A 152 1.82 8.72 -13.65
C ARG A 152 2.61 8.30 -12.42
N TYR A 153 1.95 8.36 -11.27
CA TYR A 153 2.46 8.06 -9.95
C TYR A 153 1.63 6.97 -9.27
N PRO A 154 2.26 6.07 -8.49
CA PRO A 154 1.56 5.01 -7.77
C PRO A 154 0.57 5.54 -6.73
N ILE A 155 -0.53 4.81 -6.54
CA ILE A 155 -1.57 5.14 -5.56
C ILE A 155 -1.02 5.29 -4.13
N ASP A 156 -0.01 4.51 -3.74
CA ASP A 156 0.64 4.66 -2.42
C ASP A 156 1.39 6.00 -2.25
N GLN A 157 1.98 6.51 -3.33
CA GLN A 157 2.60 7.83 -3.30
C GLN A 157 1.50 8.91 -3.27
N MET A 158 0.49 8.76 -4.12
CA MET A 158 -0.60 9.72 -4.26
C MET A 158 -1.45 9.82 -3.01
N ARG A 159 -1.71 8.72 -2.27
CA ARG A 159 -2.49 8.77 -1.02
C ARG A 159 -1.80 9.58 0.06
N ARG A 160 -0.48 9.53 0.14
CA ARG A 160 0.30 10.25 1.17
C ARG A 160 0.35 11.74 0.85
N LEU A 161 0.64 12.10 -0.41
CA LEU A 161 0.52 13.49 -0.86
C LEU A 161 -0.92 14.02 -0.70
N ASN A 162 -1.93 13.20 -1.01
CA ASN A 162 -3.33 13.56 -0.79
C ASN A 162 -3.61 13.87 0.68
N GLN A 163 -3.07 13.08 1.62
CA GLN A 163 -3.22 13.35 3.05
C GLN A 163 -2.54 14.67 3.46
N GLU A 164 -1.32 14.95 3.00
CA GLU A 164 -0.65 16.24 3.29
C GLU A 164 -1.44 17.45 2.77
N ILE A 165 -2.10 17.29 1.60
CA ILE A 165 -2.96 18.34 1.05
C ILE A 165 -4.25 18.48 1.86
N ILE A 166 -4.85 17.36 2.30
CA ILE A 166 -6.03 17.38 3.18
C ILE A 166 -5.69 18.09 4.49
N ASP A 167 -4.60 17.69 5.15
CA ASP A 167 -4.14 18.30 6.40
C ASP A 167 -3.93 19.81 6.23
N TYR A 168 -3.44 20.26 5.06
CA TYR A 168 -3.33 21.67 4.75
C TYR A 168 -4.70 22.35 4.53
N ILE A 169 -5.59 21.73 3.74
CA ILE A 169 -6.95 22.25 3.48
C ILE A 169 -7.72 22.43 4.80
N ASP A 170 -7.56 21.52 5.76
CA ASP A 170 -8.19 21.58 7.08
C ASP A 170 -7.76 22.80 7.91
N THR A 171 -6.65 23.46 7.56
CA THR A 171 -6.22 24.72 8.20
C THR A 171 -6.81 25.97 7.55
N LEU A 172 -7.50 25.85 6.41
CA LEU A 172 -7.96 26.98 5.62
C LEU A 172 -9.34 27.47 6.08
N ASN A 173 -9.54 28.78 5.95
CA ASN A 173 -10.83 29.41 6.23
C ASN A 173 -11.71 29.48 4.98
N TYR A 174 -13.03 29.60 5.20
CA TYR A 174 -14.07 29.78 4.18
C TYR A 174 -14.31 28.57 3.26
N ILE A 175 -13.97 27.36 3.72
CA ILE A 175 -14.31 26.11 3.02
C ILE A 175 -15.50 25.48 3.75
N ASP A 176 -16.56 25.17 3.00
CA ASP A 176 -17.74 24.50 3.58
C ASP A 176 -17.57 22.98 3.58
N GLN A 177 -17.03 22.44 2.48
CA GLN A 177 -16.73 21.03 2.29
C GLN A 177 -15.74 20.84 1.14
N TYR A 178 -15.01 19.73 1.15
CA TYR A 178 -14.11 19.37 0.06
C TYR A 178 -14.02 17.86 -0.12
N SER A 179 -13.58 17.42 -1.29
CA SER A 179 -13.29 16.00 -1.58
C SER A 179 -12.25 15.90 -2.67
N SER A 180 -11.35 14.92 -2.55
CA SER A 180 -10.54 14.46 -3.68
C SER A 180 -11.47 13.89 -4.77
N ALA A 181 -11.08 14.04 -6.02
CA ALA A 181 -11.81 13.61 -7.21
C ALA A 181 -10.89 12.83 -8.17
N GLY A 182 -11.25 12.81 -9.45
CA GLY A 182 -10.39 12.28 -10.49
C GLY A 182 -10.09 10.79 -10.35
N SER A 183 -8.97 10.39 -10.95
CA SER A 183 -8.53 8.99 -10.96
C SER A 183 -8.16 8.44 -9.58
N PHE A 184 -7.70 9.32 -8.68
CA PHE A 184 -7.38 8.96 -7.31
C PHE A 184 -8.62 8.55 -6.51
N ARG A 185 -9.72 9.33 -6.58
CA ARG A 185 -11.00 8.97 -5.94
C ARG A 185 -11.60 7.68 -6.50
N ARG A 186 -11.27 7.35 -7.75
CA ARG A 186 -11.64 6.06 -8.36
C ARG A 186 -10.66 4.94 -8.04
N PHE A 187 -9.68 5.12 -7.16
CA PHE A 187 -8.70 4.11 -6.76
C PHE A 187 -7.90 3.54 -7.96
N LYS A 188 -7.53 4.36 -8.93
CA LYS A 188 -6.60 3.91 -9.98
C LYS A 188 -5.23 3.64 -9.37
N GLU A 189 -4.61 2.51 -9.74
CA GLU A 189 -3.25 2.14 -9.30
C GLU A 189 -2.21 3.20 -9.65
N MET A 190 -2.44 3.91 -10.75
CA MET A 190 -1.55 4.94 -11.29
C MET A 190 -2.33 6.20 -11.71
N SER A 191 -2.02 7.33 -11.07
CA SER A 191 -2.66 8.63 -11.30
C SER A 191 -1.67 9.66 -11.82
N LYS A 192 -2.12 10.60 -12.67
CA LYS A 192 -1.25 11.65 -13.24
C LYS A 192 -1.04 12.80 -12.25
N ASP A 193 -2.12 13.16 -11.56
CA ASP A 193 -2.29 14.32 -10.72
C ASP A 193 -3.33 14.00 -9.62
N LEU A 194 -3.49 14.94 -8.68
CA LEU A 194 -4.58 14.94 -7.71
C LEU A 194 -5.59 16.04 -8.07
N ASP A 195 -6.87 15.71 -7.99
CA ASP A 195 -7.97 16.64 -8.21
C ASP A 195 -8.72 16.85 -6.89
N PHE A 196 -9.07 18.09 -6.56
CA PHE A 196 -9.87 18.46 -5.39
C PHE A 196 -11.04 19.35 -5.79
N ILE A 197 -12.22 19.04 -5.26
CA ILE A 197 -13.39 19.92 -5.33
C ILE A 197 -13.56 20.56 -3.97
N ILE A 198 -13.66 21.89 -3.93
CA ILE A 198 -13.79 22.69 -2.73
C ILE A 198 -15.03 23.58 -2.86
N SER A 199 -15.99 23.38 -1.96
CA SER A 199 -17.16 24.23 -1.78
C SER A 199 -16.80 25.48 -1.01
N THR A 200 -17.13 26.65 -1.56
CA THR A 200 -16.92 27.95 -0.91
C THR A 200 -17.76 29.07 -1.53
N ASP A 201 -18.32 29.95 -0.70
CA ASP A 201 -18.87 31.24 -1.12
C ASP A 201 -17.81 32.35 -1.25
N ASN A 202 -16.54 32.06 -0.89
CA ASN A 202 -15.43 33.02 -0.88
C ASN A 202 -14.24 32.52 -1.73
N PRO A 203 -14.44 32.21 -3.03
CA PRO A 203 -13.44 31.55 -3.86
C PRO A 203 -12.12 32.32 -3.94
N LYS A 204 -12.16 33.66 -3.95
CA LYS A 204 -10.95 34.48 -3.97
C LYS A 204 -10.12 34.34 -2.69
N ALA A 205 -10.76 34.24 -1.53
CA ALA A 205 -10.05 34.07 -0.25
C ALA A 205 -9.43 32.67 -0.14
N VAL A 206 -10.17 31.63 -0.53
CA VAL A 206 -9.66 30.25 -0.57
C VAL A 206 -8.51 30.11 -1.57
N GLN A 207 -8.64 30.69 -2.77
CA GLN A 207 -7.58 30.72 -3.77
C GLN A 207 -6.27 31.28 -3.19
N GLN A 208 -6.32 32.44 -2.54
CA GLN A 208 -5.11 33.07 -1.97
C GLN A 208 -4.47 32.22 -0.88
N GLN A 209 -5.27 31.53 -0.08
CA GLN A 209 -4.76 30.56 0.90
C GLN A 209 -4.08 29.38 0.20
N LEU A 210 -4.71 28.76 -0.80
CA LEU A 210 -4.13 27.63 -1.57
C LEU A 210 -2.80 27.97 -2.24
N LEU A 211 -2.60 29.22 -2.68
CA LEU A 211 -1.32 29.66 -3.24
C LEU A 211 -0.17 29.61 -2.22
N ASN A 212 -0.45 29.52 -0.91
CA ASN A 212 0.54 29.42 0.16
C ASN A 212 0.75 27.97 0.63
N ILE A 213 0.26 26.98 -0.12
CA ILE A 213 0.48 25.56 0.22
C ILE A 213 1.98 25.25 0.31
N PRO A 214 2.43 24.49 1.33
CA PRO A 214 3.81 24.05 1.45
C PRO A 214 4.29 23.31 0.20
N ASN A 215 5.61 23.31 -0.03
CA ASN A 215 6.27 22.59 -1.12
C ASN A 215 5.79 22.98 -2.54
N LYS A 216 5.08 24.10 -2.71
CA LYS A 216 4.70 24.62 -4.04
C LYS A 216 5.94 24.92 -4.88
N VAL A 217 6.05 24.25 -6.01
CA VAL A 217 7.11 24.47 -7.02
C VAL A 217 6.66 25.50 -8.04
N LYS A 218 5.41 25.41 -8.50
CA LYS A 218 4.91 26.24 -9.60
C LYS A 218 3.41 26.47 -9.53
N GLU A 219 3.01 27.69 -9.89
CA GLU A 219 1.63 28.05 -10.23
C GLU A 219 1.42 27.81 -11.73
N VAL A 220 0.63 26.80 -12.09
CA VAL A 220 0.38 26.43 -13.49
C VAL A 220 -0.77 27.27 -14.06
N ALA A 221 -1.85 27.43 -13.30
CA ALA A 221 -2.99 28.26 -13.66
C ALA A 221 -3.68 28.76 -12.40
N VAL A 222 -4.04 30.06 -12.36
CA VAL A 222 -4.75 30.68 -11.24
C VAL A 222 -5.92 31.47 -11.80
N GLY A 223 -7.14 31.05 -11.47
CA GLY A 223 -8.38 31.68 -11.88
C GLY A 223 -9.45 31.60 -10.79
N ASN A 224 -10.58 32.28 -11.00
CA ASN A 224 -11.61 32.41 -9.97
C ASN A 224 -12.21 31.07 -9.52
N THR A 225 -12.32 30.09 -10.41
CA THR A 225 -12.93 28.77 -10.14
C THR A 225 -11.93 27.61 -10.26
N LYS A 226 -10.65 27.91 -10.55
CA LYS A 226 -9.60 26.89 -10.73
C LYS A 226 -8.26 27.39 -10.21
N VAL A 227 -7.58 26.55 -9.43
CA VAL A 227 -6.16 26.70 -9.11
C VAL A 227 -5.46 25.41 -9.52
N SER A 228 -4.40 25.51 -10.33
CA SER A 228 -3.55 24.39 -10.74
C SER A 228 -2.14 24.66 -10.27
N LEU A 229 -1.59 23.77 -9.46
CA LEU A 229 -0.27 23.87 -8.87
C LEU A 229 0.58 22.65 -9.23
N GLU A 230 1.90 22.79 -9.13
CA GLU A 230 2.83 21.67 -9.04
C GLU A 230 3.50 21.72 -7.66
N LEU A 231 3.48 20.61 -6.93
CA LEU A 231 4.06 20.46 -5.60
C LEU A 231 5.27 19.51 -5.66
N ALA A 232 6.31 19.84 -4.92
CA ALA A 232 7.42 18.94 -4.67
C ALA A 232 6.98 17.88 -3.66
N TYR A 233 7.17 16.62 -3.99
CA TYR A 233 6.87 15.50 -3.11
C TYR A 233 7.91 14.40 -3.34
N ASP A 234 8.64 14.03 -2.28
CA ASP A 234 9.88 13.25 -2.38
C ASP A 234 10.88 13.87 -3.37
N ASP A 235 11.19 13.17 -4.47
CA ASP A 235 12.05 13.61 -5.58
C ASP A 235 11.26 13.91 -6.86
N GLU A 236 9.94 14.05 -6.73
CA GLU A 236 9.01 14.25 -7.84
C GLU A 236 8.34 15.62 -7.76
N THR A 237 7.78 16.04 -8.88
CA THR A 237 6.94 17.23 -8.98
C THR A 237 5.58 16.82 -9.51
N ILE A 238 4.56 16.84 -8.65
CA ILE A 238 3.24 16.28 -8.91
C ILE A 238 2.23 17.42 -9.09
N GLY A 239 1.38 17.32 -10.12
CA GLY A 239 0.32 18.28 -10.39
C GLY A 239 -0.86 18.11 -9.44
N VAL A 240 -1.44 19.24 -9.00
CA VAL A 240 -2.65 19.27 -8.17
C VAL A 240 -3.60 20.33 -8.70
N ASP A 241 -4.85 19.93 -8.97
CA ASP A 241 -5.92 20.78 -9.47
C ASP A 241 -7.00 20.97 -8.40
N PHE A 242 -7.28 22.22 -8.03
CA PHE A 242 -8.37 22.61 -7.14
C PHE A 242 -9.48 23.29 -7.94
N ARG A 243 -10.71 22.85 -7.75
CA ARG A 243 -11.93 23.48 -8.27
C ARG A 243 -12.67 24.15 -7.13
N LEU A 244 -12.88 25.45 -7.25
CA LEU A 244 -13.64 26.24 -6.28
C LEU A 244 -15.04 26.43 -6.82
N ILE A 245 -16.05 25.99 -6.07
CA ILE A 245 -17.43 25.93 -6.52
C ILE A 245 -18.39 26.40 -5.42
N GLU A 246 -19.55 26.96 -5.80
CA GLU A 246 -20.59 27.24 -4.81
C GLU A 246 -21.15 25.95 -4.17
N PRO A 247 -21.66 26.02 -2.93
CA PRO A 247 -22.13 24.84 -2.20
C PRO A 247 -23.19 24.01 -2.92
N SER A 248 -24.11 24.65 -3.64
CA SER A 248 -25.19 23.94 -4.33
C SER A 248 -24.72 23.08 -5.49
N ALA A 249 -23.59 23.41 -6.13
CA ALA A 249 -23.04 22.65 -7.26
C ALA A 249 -22.06 21.53 -6.82
N PHE A 250 -21.70 21.43 -5.53
CA PHE A 250 -20.62 20.57 -5.05
C PHE A 250 -20.72 19.11 -5.54
N TYR A 251 -21.87 18.46 -5.34
CA TYR A 251 -22.01 17.03 -5.70
C TYR A 251 -22.07 16.78 -7.20
N HIS A 252 -22.59 17.73 -7.99
CA HIS A 252 -22.55 17.64 -9.46
C HIS A 252 -21.12 17.81 -9.97
N THR A 253 -20.38 18.77 -9.41
CA THR A 253 -18.97 18.95 -9.74
C THR A 253 -18.14 17.75 -9.31
N LEU A 254 -18.39 17.20 -8.11
CA LEU A 254 -17.72 15.99 -7.63
C LEU A 254 -18.01 14.79 -8.53
N GLN A 255 -19.27 14.54 -8.92
CA GLN A 255 -19.61 13.47 -9.85
C GLN A 255 -18.86 13.65 -11.18
N HIS A 256 -18.95 14.84 -11.77
CA HIS A 256 -18.33 15.17 -13.04
C HIS A 256 -16.80 14.95 -13.02
N PHE A 257 -16.11 15.53 -12.04
CA PHE A 257 -14.65 15.45 -11.95
C PHE A 257 -14.15 14.12 -11.39
N THR A 258 -14.98 13.37 -10.67
CA THR A 258 -14.69 11.96 -10.36
C THR A 258 -14.61 11.15 -11.64
N GLY A 259 -15.46 11.43 -12.64
CA GLY A 259 -15.48 10.70 -13.90
C GLY A 259 -15.77 9.20 -13.69
N SER A 260 -15.26 8.30 -14.55
CA SER A 260 -14.44 8.56 -15.73
C SER A 260 -15.13 9.37 -16.84
N LYS A 261 -14.40 9.68 -17.92
CA LYS A 261 -14.98 10.31 -19.10
C LYS A 261 -16.12 9.45 -19.66
N GLU A 262 -15.91 8.14 -19.73
CA GLU A 262 -16.84 7.14 -20.26
C GLU A 262 -18.09 7.03 -19.37
N HIS A 263 -17.91 7.00 -18.05
CA HIS A 263 -18.99 7.09 -17.08
C HIS A 263 -19.85 8.36 -17.30
N ASN A 264 -19.20 9.52 -17.45
CA ASN A 264 -19.90 10.79 -17.71
C ASN A 264 -20.61 10.80 -19.08
N ILE A 265 -20.11 10.07 -20.08
CA ILE A 265 -20.82 9.90 -21.36
C ILE A 265 -22.14 9.18 -21.14
N ARG A 266 -22.18 8.11 -20.31
CA ARG A 266 -23.43 7.39 -20.00
C ARG A 266 -24.44 8.30 -19.29
N ILE A 267 -24.02 9.07 -18.30
CA ILE A 267 -24.91 10.04 -17.63
C ILE A 267 -25.47 11.07 -18.61
N ARG A 268 -24.64 11.63 -19.50
CA ARG A 268 -25.12 12.55 -20.53
C ARG A 268 -26.10 11.90 -21.51
N GLN A 269 -25.94 10.61 -21.81
CA GLN A 269 -26.90 9.87 -22.63
C GLN A 269 -28.25 9.72 -21.91
N LEU A 270 -28.25 9.44 -20.60
CA LEU A 270 -29.47 9.35 -19.78
C LEU A 270 -30.21 10.68 -19.73
N ALA A 271 -29.50 11.80 -19.52
CA ALA A 271 -30.08 13.14 -19.54
C ALA A 271 -30.67 13.49 -20.92
N LYS A 272 -29.92 13.21 -22.00
CA LYS A 272 -30.39 13.48 -23.37
C LYS A 272 -31.67 12.70 -23.71
N ALA A 273 -31.85 11.50 -23.17
CA ALA A 273 -33.08 10.72 -23.37
C ALA A 273 -34.32 11.35 -22.72
N ARG A 274 -34.13 12.37 -21.87
CA ARG A 274 -35.17 13.10 -21.14
C ARG A 274 -35.23 14.59 -21.52
N ASP A 275 -34.58 14.97 -22.62
CA ASP A 275 -34.41 16.38 -23.04
C ASP A 275 -33.70 17.27 -21.99
N GLU A 276 -32.85 16.67 -21.17
CA GLU A 276 -32.04 17.35 -20.14
C GLU A 276 -30.56 17.45 -20.56
N LYS A 277 -29.82 18.36 -19.93
CA LYS A 277 -28.36 18.50 -20.10
C LYS A 277 -27.65 18.45 -18.75
N VAL A 278 -26.69 17.53 -18.62
CA VAL A 278 -25.82 17.44 -17.43
C VAL A 278 -24.54 18.25 -17.65
N SER A 279 -24.19 19.06 -16.64
CA SER A 279 -22.90 19.78 -16.53
C SER A 279 -22.29 19.57 -15.14
N GLU A 280 -21.11 20.11 -14.89
CA GLU A 280 -20.50 20.16 -13.55
C GLU A 280 -21.32 21.01 -12.55
N TYR A 281 -22.21 21.88 -13.03
CA TYR A 281 -23.02 22.77 -12.18
C TYR A 281 -24.39 22.20 -11.80
N GLY A 282 -24.88 21.19 -12.53
CA GLY A 282 -26.24 20.66 -12.35
C GLY A 282 -26.83 20.04 -13.61
N ILE A 283 -28.13 19.72 -13.52
CA ILE A 283 -28.94 19.18 -14.61
C ILE A 283 -29.92 20.25 -15.08
N GLU A 284 -29.73 20.74 -16.31
CA GLU A 284 -30.62 21.70 -16.96
C GLU A 284 -31.79 20.95 -17.61
N GLN A 285 -33.02 21.30 -17.24
CA GLN A 285 -34.24 20.77 -17.82
C GLN A 285 -34.60 21.49 -19.13
N ALA A 286 -35.54 20.92 -19.89
CA ALA A 286 -35.99 21.47 -21.17
C ALA A 286 -36.53 22.91 -21.09
N ASP A 287 -37.07 23.32 -19.94
CA ASP A 287 -37.56 24.68 -19.67
C ASP A 287 -36.46 25.67 -19.22
N GLY A 288 -35.21 25.20 -19.08
CA GLY A 288 -34.06 25.97 -18.62
C GLY A 288 -33.84 25.94 -17.11
N THR A 289 -34.67 25.24 -16.33
CA THR A 289 -34.48 25.08 -14.88
C THR A 289 -33.22 24.27 -14.59
N LEU A 290 -32.32 24.79 -13.76
CA LEU A 290 -31.12 24.09 -13.30
C LEU A 290 -31.39 23.38 -11.97
N ILE A 291 -31.37 22.05 -11.98
CA ILE A 291 -31.49 21.22 -10.79
C ILE A 291 -30.12 20.94 -10.19
N GLN A 292 -29.99 21.20 -8.90
CA GLN A 292 -28.82 20.95 -8.08
C GLN A 292 -29.20 20.03 -6.92
N TYR A 293 -28.43 18.96 -6.72
CA TYR A 293 -28.70 17.95 -5.69
C TYR A 293 -27.65 18.03 -4.57
N ASP A 294 -28.09 17.69 -3.36
CA ASP A 294 -27.31 17.68 -2.13
C ASP A 294 -26.59 16.34 -1.86
N SER A 295 -26.52 15.45 -2.87
CA SER A 295 -25.73 14.22 -2.82
C SER A 295 -25.52 13.66 -4.22
N GLU A 296 -24.43 12.91 -4.43
CA GLU A 296 -24.25 12.17 -5.67
C GLU A 296 -25.36 11.14 -5.88
N ALA A 297 -25.83 10.47 -4.82
CA ALA A 297 -26.88 9.45 -4.89
C ALA A 297 -28.16 9.98 -5.56
N LYS A 298 -28.60 11.19 -5.23
CA LYS A 298 -29.77 11.83 -5.87
C LYS A 298 -29.57 12.13 -7.35
N ILE A 299 -28.33 12.34 -7.81
CA ILE A 299 -28.02 12.49 -9.25
C ILE A 299 -28.33 11.18 -9.99
N TYR A 300 -27.94 10.04 -9.42
CA TYR A 300 -28.23 8.72 -10.00
C TYR A 300 -29.73 8.38 -9.90
N GLU A 301 -30.35 8.64 -8.75
CA GLU A 301 -31.80 8.44 -8.53
C GLU A 301 -32.63 9.23 -9.55
N HIS A 302 -32.24 10.48 -9.84
CA HIS A 302 -32.89 11.27 -10.86
C HIS A 302 -32.96 10.52 -12.20
N PHE A 303 -31.91 9.81 -12.61
CA PHE A 303 -31.91 9.00 -13.83
C PHE A 303 -32.51 7.58 -13.68
N ASN A 304 -33.12 7.26 -12.54
CA ASN A 304 -33.65 5.93 -12.17
C ASN A 304 -32.57 4.83 -12.22
N VAL A 305 -31.35 5.16 -11.81
CA VAL A 305 -30.25 4.20 -11.67
C VAL A 305 -29.73 4.20 -10.24
N ASN A 306 -29.18 3.08 -9.80
CA ASN A 306 -28.57 2.99 -8.47
C ASN A 306 -27.32 3.87 -8.39
N PHE A 307 -26.99 4.36 -7.18
CA PHE A 307 -25.73 5.03 -6.94
C PHE A 307 -24.57 4.11 -7.34
N ILE A 308 -23.62 4.67 -8.10
CA ILE A 308 -22.43 3.95 -8.55
C ILE A 308 -21.23 4.46 -7.76
N PRO A 309 -20.67 3.64 -6.83
CA PRO A 309 -19.43 3.94 -6.13
C PRO A 309 -18.30 4.40 -7.06
N PRO A 310 -17.49 5.41 -6.67
CA PRO A 310 -16.41 5.96 -7.49
C PRO A 310 -15.47 4.92 -8.09
N ALA A 311 -15.14 3.87 -7.33
CA ALA A 311 -14.24 2.79 -7.77
C ALA A 311 -14.74 2.10 -9.06
N MET A 312 -16.05 1.98 -9.26
CA MET A 312 -16.64 1.29 -10.42
C MET A 312 -16.81 2.18 -11.65
N ARG A 313 -16.55 3.49 -11.55
CA ARG A 313 -16.77 4.46 -12.64
C ARG A 313 -15.63 4.42 -13.66
N GLU A 314 -15.48 3.33 -14.38
CA GLU A 314 -14.34 3.07 -15.26
C GLU A 314 -14.67 3.28 -16.74
N ASP A 315 -15.57 2.49 -17.31
CA ASP A 315 -15.77 2.39 -18.76
C ASP A 315 -17.23 2.58 -19.21
N GLY A 316 -18.17 2.79 -18.28
CA GLY A 316 -19.59 2.96 -18.54
C GLY A 316 -20.38 1.65 -18.55
N SER A 317 -19.72 0.48 -18.49
CA SER A 317 -20.39 -0.82 -18.42
C SER A 317 -21.06 -1.10 -17.08
N GLU A 318 -20.67 -0.36 -16.02
CA GLU A 318 -21.26 -0.45 -14.70
C GLU A 318 -22.76 -0.09 -14.69
N PHE A 319 -23.25 0.67 -15.68
CA PHE A 319 -24.68 0.98 -15.84
C PHE A 319 -25.49 -0.22 -16.35
N ASP A 320 -24.84 -1.22 -16.94
CA ASP A 320 -25.47 -2.39 -17.56
C ASP A 320 -25.35 -3.64 -16.66
N LYS A 321 -24.90 -3.46 -15.41
CA LYS A 321 -24.65 -4.51 -14.43
C LYS A 321 -25.62 -4.39 -13.26
N ASP A 322 -25.96 -5.55 -12.68
CA ASP A 322 -26.57 -5.57 -11.36
C ASP A 322 -25.49 -5.32 -10.31
N LEU A 323 -25.65 -4.24 -9.55
CA LEU A 323 -24.71 -3.81 -8.52
C LEU A 323 -25.18 -4.17 -7.11
N SER A 324 -26.35 -4.79 -6.94
CA SER A 324 -27.00 -4.97 -5.63
C SER A 324 -26.25 -5.89 -4.67
N ASN A 325 -25.39 -6.77 -5.20
CA ASN A 325 -24.65 -7.77 -4.43
C ASN A 325 -23.13 -7.58 -4.51
N ILE A 326 -22.67 -6.48 -5.09
CA ILE A 326 -21.24 -6.14 -5.15
C ILE A 326 -20.73 -5.85 -3.75
N ILE A 327 -19.53 -6.33 -3.44
CA ILE A 327 -18.91 -6.17 -2.12
C ILE A 327 -18.77 -4.68 -1.75
N THR A 328 -19.09 -4.37 -0.50
CA THR A 328 -18.88 -3.06 0.13
C THR A 328 -18.00 -3.20 1.37
N LEU A 329 -17.56 -2.07 1.94
CA LEU A 329 -16.76 -2.10 3.16
C LEU A 329 -17.56 -2.67 4.34
N ASP A 330 -18.87 -2.40 4.39
CA ASP A 330 -19.77 -2.88 5.44
C ASP A 330 -20.00 -4.40 5.39
N ASP A 331 -19.70 -5.04 4.27
CA ASP A 331 -19.77 -6.49 4.16
C ASP A 331 -18.53 -7.18 4.77
N ILE A 332 -17.43 -6.47 5.05
CA ILE A 332 -16.19 -7.06 5.56
C ILE A 332 -16.30 -7.33 7.07
N ASN A 333 -16.26 -8.61 7.45
CA ASN A 333 -16.37 -9.06 8.83
C ASN A 333 -15.02 -9.45 9.45
N GLY A 334 -13.91 -9.42 8.71
CA GLY A 334 -12.60 -9.78 9.27
C GLY A 334 -11.45 -9.59 8.30
N ASP A 335 -10.24 -9.42 8.84
CA ASP A 335 -8.98 -9.43 8.10
C ASP A 335 -8.18 -10.69 8.48
N ILE A 336 -7.70 -11.41 7.47
CA ILE A 336 -7.08 -12.74 7.65
C ILE A 336 -5.65 -12.83 7.09
N HIS A 337 -4.99 -11.68 6.92
CA HIS A 337 -3.55 -11.60 6.63
C HIS A 337 -2.95 -10.38 7.33
N MET A 338 -2.25 -10.61 8.43
CA MET A 338 -1.56 -9.58 9.22
C MET A 338 -0.38 -10.14 10.02
N HIS A 339 0.50 -9.24 10.43
CA HIS A 339 1.80 -9.54 11.05
C HIS A 339 1.94 -8.83 12.38
N THR A 340 2.69 -9.43 13.30
CA THR A 340 2.86 -8.96 14.67
C THR A 340 4.34 -8.81 15.00
N THR A 341 4.67 -8.43 16.24
CA THR A 341 6.05 -8.38 16.72
C THR A 341 6.74 -9.75 16.75
N PHE A 342 6.03 -10.85 16.47
CA PHE A 342 6.64 -12.16 16.28
C PHE A 342 7.45 -12.23 14.97
N SER A 343 6.98 -11.69 13.85
CA SER A 343 7.79 -11.47 12.65
C SER A 343 8.25 -10.02 12.57
N ASP A 344 7.67 -9.26 11.66
CA ASP A 344 8.06 -7.94 11.23
C ASP A 344 6.91 -6.91 11.34
N GLY A 345 5.85 -7.25 12.04
CA GLY A 345 4.84 -6.32 12.50
C GLY A 345 5.35 -5.38 13.60
N ALA A 346 4.68 -4.23 13.73
CA ALA A 346 5.03 -3.19 14.69
C ALA A 346 4.37 -3.36 16.08
N PHE A 347 3.35 -4.21 16.17
CA PHE A 347 2.45 -4.32 17.33
C PHE A 347 2.30 -5.77 17.80
N SER A 348 2.00 -5.94 19.09
CA SER A 348 1.77 -7.25 19.68
C SER A 348 0.50 -7.91 19.12
N ILE A 349 0.31 -9.20 19.41
CA ILE A 349 -0.94 -9.90 19.05
C ILE A 349 -2.14 -9.19 19.70
N ARG A 350 -2.03 -8.83 20.98
CA ARG A 350 -3.09 -8.14 21.73
C ARG A 350 -3.46 -6.80 21.10
N ASP A 351 -2.48 -5.96 20.77
CA ASP A 351 -2.72 -4.67 20.12
C ASP A 351 -3.46 -4.83 18.79
N MET A 352 -3.08 -5.84 17.99
CA MET A 352 -3.74 -6.14 16.72
C MET A 352 -5.17 -6.64 16.94
N VAL A 353 -5.42 -7.46 17.96
CA VAL A 353 -6.77 -7.89 18.35
C VAL A 353 -7.65 -6.70 18.70
N GLU A 354 -7.17 -5.82 19.57
CA GLU A 354 -7.90 -4.62 19.99
C GLU A 354 -8.18 -3.68 18.81
N ALA A 355 -7.22 -3.53 17.88
CA ALA A 355 -7.41 -2.74 16.67
C ALA A 355 -8.47 -3.35 15.72
N ASN A 356 -8.50 -4.68 15.56
CA ASN A 356 -9.52 -5.37 14.77
C ASN A 356 -10.91 -5.25 15.42
N ILE A 357 -11.02 -5.33 16.75
CA ILE A 357 -12.27 -5.08 17.49
C ILE A 357 -12.74 -3.63 17.25
N ALA A 358 -11.83 -2.65 17.29
CA ALA A 358 -12.16 -1.25 17.02
C ALA A 358 -12.66 -1.00 15.58
N LYS A 359 -12.25 -1.83 14.62
CA LYS A 359 -12.81 -1.86 13.25
C LYS A 359 -14.18 -2.52 13.16
N GLY A 360 -14.64 -3.18 14.23
CA GLY A 360 -15.91 -3.91 14.27
C GLY A 360 -15.84 -5.31 13.69
N TYR A 361 -14.64 -5.80 13.34
CA TYR A 361 -14.44 -7.15 12.81
C TYR A 361 -14.82 -8.23 13.82
N LYS A 362 -15.24 -9.37 13.30
CA LYS A 362 -15.82 -10.51 14.01
C LYS A 362 -14.88 -11.72 14.05
N PHE A 363 -13.92 -11.77 13.16
CA PHE A 363 -12.83 -12.74 13.19
C PHE A 363 -11.55 -12.12 12.65
N MET A 364 -10.42 -12.71 13.00
CA MET A 364 -9.11 -12.38 12.46
C MET A 364 -8.19 -13.60 12.43
N VAL A 365 -7.19 -13.57 11.55
CA VAL A 365 -6.12 -14.57 11.52
C VAL A 365 -4.78 -13.85 11.63
N ILE A 366 -3.93 -14.30 12.55
CA ILE A 366 -2.53 -13.88 12.64
C ILE A 366 -1.70 -14.77 11.72
N THR A 367 -0.91 -14.17 10.82
CA THR A 367 -0.21 -14.89 9.74
C THR A 367 1.24 -14.45 9.61
N ASP A 368 1.96 -14.35 10.72
CA ASP A 368 3.39 -14.03 10.70
C ASP A 368 4.20 -14.98 9.79
N HIS A 369 5.30 -14.45 9.24
CA HIS A 369 6.11 -15.12 8.23
C HIS A 369 6.80 -16.42 8.71
N SER A 370 6.97 -17.36 7.78
CA SER A 370 7.66 -18.63 8.02
C SER A 370 9.20 -18.54 8.07
N GLN A 371 9.85 -19.61 8.55
CA GLN A 371 11.26 -19.68 8.97
C GLN A 371 12.34 -19.19 7.98
N SER A 372 12.11 -19.31 6.68
CA SER A 372 13.09 -18.99 5.63
C SER A 372 13.20 -17.48 5.37
N LEU A 373 12.16 -16.70 5.68
CA LEU A 373 12.15 -15.25 5.48
C LEU A 373 12.86 -14.52 6.63
N ARG A 374 14.17 -14.77 6.76
CA ARG A 374 15.01 -14.24 7.85
C ARG A 374 15.05 -12.71 7.93
N VAL A 375 14.87 -12.03 6.80
CA VAL A 375 14.84 -10.56 6.74
C VAL A 375 13.62 -9.97 7.43
N ALA A 376 12.56 -10.77 7.58
CA ALA A 376 11.32 -10.41 8.25
C ALA A 376 11.18 -11.15 9.59
N ASN A 377 12.29 -11.60 10.18
CA ASN A 377 12.31 -12.34 11.44
C ASN A 377 11.39 -13.59 11.45
N GLY A 378 11.31 -14.28 10.31
CA GLY A 378 10.46 -15.48 10.12
C GLY A 378 10.60 -16.52 11.24
N LEU A 379 9.47 -17.08 11.66
CA LEU A 379 9.37 -17.86 12.90
C LEU A 379 10.01 -19.24 12.70
N GLN A 380 10.86 -19.68 13.62
CA GLN A 380 11.21 -21.10 13.71
C GLN A 380 10.03 -21.87 14.30
N VAL A 381 9.94 -23.19 14.07
CA VAL A 381 8.82 -24.03 14.54
C VAL A 381 8.48 -23.81 16.01
N GLU A 382 9.48 -23.74 16.90
CA GLU A 382 9.26 -23.50 18.34
C GLU A 382 8.58 -22.14 18.61
N ARG A 383 8.99 -21.08 17.91
CA ARG A 383 8.39 -19.74 18.04
C ARG A 383 6.95 -19.72 17.52
N LEU A 384 6.69 -20.39 16.40
CA LEU A 384 5.35 -20.55 15.83
C LEU A 384 4.41 -21.26 16.79
N LEU A 385 4.85 -22.37 17.41
CA LEU A 385 4.03 -23.10 18.37
C LEU A 385 3.74 -22.28 19.63
N ARG A 386 4.70 -21.50 20.12
CA ARG A 386 4.47 -20.56 21.23
C ARG A 386 3.48 -19.46 20.85
N GLN A 387 3.59 -18.91 19.63
CA GLN A 387 2.63 -17.93 19.12
C GLN A 387 1.21 -18.52 19.09
N ASN A 388 1.07 -19.76 18.60
CA ASN A 388 -0.21 -20.46 18.56
C ASN A 388 -0.81 -20.64 19.97
N GLU A 389 0.01 -20.97 20.97
CA GLU A 389 -0.45 -21.02 22.38
C GLU A 389 -0.95 -19.66 22.88
N GLU A 390 -0.24 -18.57 22.57
CA GLU A 390 -0.64 -17.21 22.94
C GLU A 390 -1.96 -16.80 22.27
N ILE A 391 -2.10 -17.07 20.97
CA ILE A 391 -3.33 -16.82 20.21
C ILE A 391 -4.52 -17.56 20.83
N LYS A 392 -4.35 -18.85 21.15
CA LYS A 392 -5.40 -19.66 21.81
C LYS A 392 -5.76 -19.19 23.22
N ALA A 393 -4.83 -18.54 23.91
CA ALA A 393 -5.11 -17.92 25.20
C ALA A 393 -5.92 -16.63 25.04
N LEU A 394 -5.54 -15.79 24.07
CA LEU A 394 -6.24 -14.54 23.76
C LEU A 394 -7.66 -14.80 23.21
N ASP A 395 -7.86 -15.80 22.35
CA ASP A 395 -9.19 -16.17 21.82
C ASP A 395 -10.19 -16.47 22.94
N LYS A 396 -9.73 -17.04 24.07
CA LYS A 396 -10.58 -17.29 25.24
C LYS A 396 -10.88 -16.04 26.06
N GLU A 397 -10.06 -15.00 25.94
CA GLU A 397 -10.19 -13.75 26.67
C GLU A 397 -11.18 -12.79 25.98
N TYR A 398 -11.19 -12.77 24.64
CA TYR A 398 -12.02 -11.86 23.85
C TYR A 398 -13.26 -12.56 23.29
N SER A 399 -14.43 -12.20 23.80
CA SER A 399 -15.71 -12.78 23.33
C SER A 399 -16.24 -12.13 22.05
N GLU A 400 -15.76 -10.93 21.73
CA GLU A 400 -16.26 -10.04 20.68
C GLU A 400 -15.75 -10.41 19.29
N ILE A 401 -14.62 -11.12 19.20
CA ILE A 401 -13.92 -11.52 17.98
C ILE A 401 -13.38 -12.95 18.14
N ASP A 402 -13.40 -13.76 17.07
CA ASP A 402 -12.66 -15.02 17.04
C ASP A 402 -11.23 -14.78 16.54
N ILE A 403 -10.24 -15.37 17.22
CA ILE A 403 -8.81 -15.16 16.91
C ILE A 403 -8.20 -16.49 16.51
N TYR A 404 -7.77 -16.59 15.25
CA TYR A 404 -7.26 -17.83 14.67
C TYR A 404 -5.75 -17.78 14.45
N SER A 405 -5.11 -18.93 14.65
CA SER A 405 -3.68 -19.12 14.41
C SER A 405 -3.40 -19.44 12.94
N GLY A 406 -2.38 -18.80 12.38
CA GLY A 406 -1.97 -19.04 11.01
C GLY A 406 -0.51 -18.73 10.75
N THR A 407 -0.12 -18.78 9.47
CA THR A 407 1.22 -18.39 9.02
C THR A 407 1.19 -18.02 7.55
N GLU A 408 2.02 -17.04 7.17
CA GLU A 408 2.42 -16.83 5.79
C GLU A 408 3.59 -17.74 5.43
N MET A 409 3.22 -18.88 4.84
CA MET A 409 4.11 -19.93 4.38
C MET A 409 4.85 -19.50 3.12
N ASP A 410 6.18 -19.38 3.19
CA ASP A 410 7.00 -19.24 1.99
C ASP A 410 6.93 -20.53 1.15
N ILE A 411 6.71 -20.34 -0.14
CA ILE A 411 6.82 -21.40 -1.14
C ILE A 411 8.24 -21.33 -1.66
N LEU A 412 9.09 -22.30 -1.35
CA LEU A 412 10.52 -22.23 -1.61
C LEU A 412 10.85 -22.30 -3.12
N PRO A 413 12.08 -21.91 -3.55
CA PRO A 413 12.44 -21.88 -4.97
C PRO A 413 12.34 -23.24 -5.70
N ASP A 414 12.39 -24.35 -4.96
CA ASP A 414 12.21 -25.71 -5.49
C ASP A 414 10.75 -26.20 -5.43
N GLY A 415 9.82 -25.36 -4.98
CA GLY A 415 8.39 -25.67 -4.86
C GLY A 415 7.98 -26.39 -3.59
N SER A 416 8.91 -26.69 -2.67
CA SER A 416 8.57 -27.17 -1.33
C SER A 416 7.99 -26.04 -0.46
N LEU A 417 7.30 -26.40 0.62
CA LEU A 417 6.79 -25.46 1.63
C LEU A 417 7.75 -25.41 2.81
N ASP A 418 7.79 -24.26 3.48
CA ASP A 418 8.77 -23.95 4.52
C ASP A 418 8.54 -24.64 5.88
N TYR A 419 7.35 -25.20 6.15
CA TYR A 419 7.13 -26.15 7.25
C TYR A 419 6.54 -27.46 6.76
N ASP A 420 6.81 -28.52 7.51
CA ASP A 420 6.24 -29.84 7.29
C ASP A 420 4.73 -29.88 7.60
N ASP A 421 4.04 -30.82 6.96
CA ASP A 421 2.59 -31.03 7.09
C ASP A 421 2.13 -31.28 8.54
N GLU A 422 2.96 -31.92 9.39
CA GLU A 422 2.64 -32.12 10.81
C GLU A 422 2.59 -30.81 11.61
N ILE A 423 3.35 -29.80 11.19
CA ILE A 423 3.31 -28.47 11.80
C ILE A 423 2.10 -27.71 11.27
N LEU A 424 1.84 -27.78 9.97
CA LEU A 424 0.71 -27.10 9.34
C LEU A 424 -0.64 -27.59 9.86
N ALA A 425 -0.75 -28.87 10.20
CA ALA A 425 -1.95 -29.46 10.80
C ALA A 425 -2.35 -28.88 12.16
N GLN A 426 -1.45 -28.13 12.83
CA GLN A 426 -1.70 -27.53 14.14
C GLN A 426 -2.18 -26.07 14.07
N LEU A 427 -2.19 -25.48 12.88
CA LEU A 427 -2.66 -24.12 12.61
C LEU A 427 -4.11 -24.15 12.11
N ASP A 428 -4.86 -23.10 12.40
CA ASP A 428 -6.24 -22.95 11.95
C ASP A 428 -6.29 -22.56 10.46
N TYR A 429 -5.31 -21.77 9.99
CA TYR A 429 -5.33 -21.22 8.65
C TYR A 429 -3.93 -20.97 8.06
N VAL A 430 -3.62 -21.57 6.91
CA VAL A 430 -2.31 -21.44 6.25
C VAL A 430 -2.44 -20.68 4.94
N ILE A 431 -1.58 -19.69 4.75
CA ILE A 431 -1.54 -18.86 3.55
C ILE A 431 -0.20 -19.09 2.84
N GLY A 432 -0.18 -19.23 1.53
CA GLY A 432 1.03 -19.50 0.75
C GLY A 432 1.47 -18.30 -0.08
N ALA A 433 2.76 -17.97 -0.07
CA ALA A 433 3.30 -16.84 -0.82
C ALA A 433 4.72 -17.11 -1.37
N ILE A 434 5.09 -16.41 -2.44
CA ILE A 434 6.45 -16.42 -3.00
C ILE A 434 7.15 -15.11 -2.65
N HIS A 435 8.20 -15.16 -1.83
CA HIS A 435 8.97 -13.96 -1.43
C HIS A 435 10.31 -13.79 -2.13
N GLN A 436 10.80 -14.85 -2.78
CA GLN A 436 12.14 -14.90 -3.38
C GLN A 436 12.17 -15.61 -4.73
N SER A 437 13.30 -15.43 -5.44
CA SER A 437 13.58 -16.05 -6.75
C SER A 437 12.61 -15.62 -7.86
N PHE A 438 12.30 -14.33 -7.93
CA PHE A 438 11.29 -13.76 -8.85
C PHE A 438 11.67 -13.83 -10.33
N ASN A 439 12.93 -14.15 -10.64
CA ASN A 439 13.45 -14.28 -12.00
C ASN A 439 13.34 -15.71 -12.56
N GLN A 440 12.68 -16.63 -11.84
CA GLN A 440 12.41 -17.99 -12.33
C GLN A 440 11.48 -17.98 -13.55
N SER A 441 11.52 -19.06 -14.34
CA SER A 441 10.64 -19.18 -15.51
C SER A 441 9.17 -19.32 -15.10
N GLU A 442 8.26 -19.03 -16.03
CA GLU A 442 6.81 -19.19 -15.80
C GLU A 442 6.48 -20.62 -15.35
N GLU A 443 7.13 -21.64 -15.94
CA GLU A 443 6.92 -23.04 -15.58
C GLU A 443 7.32 -23.33 -14.12
N GLN A 444 8.47 -22.80 -13.68
CA GLN A 444 8.94 -22.97 -12.31
C GLN A 444 8.04 -22.26 -11.30
N ILE A 445 7.58 -21.05 -11.63
CA ILE A 445 6.62 -20.31 -10.81
C ILE A 445 5.29 -21.08 -10.70
N MET A 446 4.80 -21.62 -11.82
CA MET A 446 3.56 -22.41 -11.81
C MET A 446 3.71 -23.72 -11.05
N GLU A 447 4.87 -24.39 -11.09
CA GLU A 447 5.16 -25.56 -10.26
C GLU A 447 5.08 -25.24 -8.77
N ARG A 448 5.72 -24.14 -8.34
CA ARG A 448 5.65 -23.63 -6.95
C ARG A 448 4.21 -23.39 -6.52
N LEU A 449 3.45 -22.64 -7.32
CA LEU A 449 2.03 -22.34 -7.03
C LEU A 449 1.15 -23.60 -7.04
N ALA A 450 1.43 -24.55 -7.94
CA ALA A 450 0.72 -25.82 -8.01
C ALA A 450 0.91 -26.69 -6.77
N ASN A 451 2.15 -26.76 -6.26
CA ASN A 451 2.44 -27.49 -5.02
C ASN A 451 1.71 -26.87 -3.84
N ALA A 452 1.71 -25.54 -3.72
CA ALA A 452 0.96 -24.84 -2.68
C ALA A 452 -0.55 -25.05 -2.79
N CYS A 453 -1.14 -24.91 -3.99
CA CYS A 453 -2.58 -25.11 -4.18
C CYS A 453 -3.05 -26.53 -3.83
N ARG A 454 -2.23 -27.54 -4.13
CA ARG A 454 -2.52 -28.96 -3.87
C ARG A 454 -2.18 -29.42 -2.46
N ASN A 455 -1.49 -28.62 -1.66
CA ASN A 455 -1.23 -28.94 -0.26
C ASN A 455 -2.57 -28.92 0.54
N PRO A 456 -2.84 -29.94 1.38
CA PRO A 456 -4.11 -30.05 2.11
C PRO A 456 -4.33 -28.97 3.19
N TYR A 457 -3.28 -28.25 3.59
CA TYR A 457 -3.31 -27.22 4.64
C TYR A 457 -3.35 -25.80 4.09
N VAL A 458 -2.63 -25.51 3.00
CA VAL A 458 -2.64 -24.17 2.36
C VAL A 458 -4.04 -23.82 1.87
N ARG A 459 -4.69 -22.81 2.45
CA ARG A 459 -6.07 -22.41 2.11
C ARG A 459 -6.12 -21.36 1.01
N HIS A 460 -5.20 -20.40 1.04
CA HIS A 460 -5.16 -19.32 0.06
C HIS A 460 -3.74 -18.99 -0.40
N ILE A 461 -3.63 -18.40 -1.59
CA ILE A 461 -2.38 -17.82 -2.11
C ILE A 461 -2.41 -16.31 -1.92
N ALA A 462 -1.46 -15.79 -1.16
CA ALA A 462 -1.30 -14.37 -0.87
C ALA A 462 -0.52 -13.66 -2.00
N HIS A 463 -0.89 -12.41 -2.29
CA HIS A 463 -0.33 -11.53 -3.33
C HIS A 463 0.28 -12.29 -4.54
N PRO A 464 -0.57 -12.94 -5.36
CA PRO A 464 -0.16 -14.05 -6.24
C PRO A 464 0.76 -13.71 -7.42
N THR A 465 1.09 -12.44 -7.63
CA THR A 465 2.08 -12.01 -8.65
C THR A 465 3.36 -11.45 -8.01
N GLY A 466 3.32 -11.14 -6.71
CA GLY A 466 4.42 -10.49 -5.99
C GLY A 466 4.73 -9.08 -6.49
N ARG A 467 3.82 -8.45 -7.23
CA ARG A 467 4.04 -7.11 -7.79
C ARG A 467 4.16 -6.04 -6.70
N ILE A 468 4.86 -4.96 -7.03
CA ILE A 468 4.89 -3.71 -6.26
C ILE A 468 4.67 -2.56 -7.25
N ILE A 469 3.52 -1.90 -7.16
CA ILE A 469 3.07 -0.88 -8.10
C ILE A 469 4.11 0.24 -8.21
N GLY A 470 4.54 0.54 -9.43
CA GLY A 470 5.54 1.57 -9.74
C GLY A 470 6.99 1.23 -9.38
N ARG A 471 7.25 0.01 -8.85
CA ARG A 471 8.60 -0.40 -8.43
C ARG A 471 9.04 -1.73 -9.05
N ARG A 472 8.17 -2.75 -9.08
CA ARG A 472 8.48 -4.10 -9.55
C ARG A 472 7.23 -4.74 -10.16
N ASP A 473 7.34 -5.25 -11.38
CA ASP A 473 6.20 -5.87 -12.08
C ASP A 473 5.72 -7.17 -11.41
N GLY A 474 6.58 -7.86 -10.67
CA GLY A 474 6.30 -9.16 -10.05
C GLY A 474 6.99 -10.32 -10.77
N TYR A 475 6.76 -11.54 -10.29
CA TYR A 475 7.04 -12.75 -11.07
C TYR A 475 5.90 -12.99 -12.08
N LYS A 476 6.09 -13.94 -13.00
CA LYS A 476 5.16 -14.15 -14.12
C LYS A 476 4.42 -15.48 -13.97
N PRO A 477 3.35 -15.56 -13.16
CA PRO A 477 2.51 -16.73 -13.16
C PRO A 477 1.66 -16.77 -14.43
N ASN A 478 1.35 -17.96 -14.92
CA ASN A 478 0.31 -18.15 -15.92
C ASN A 478 -1.06 -17.95 -15.25
N ILE A 479 -1.63 -16.75 -15.36
CA ILE A 479 -2.86 -16.39 -14.65
C ILE A 479 -4.02 -17.31 -15.00
N GLU A 480 -4.19 -17.69 -16.26
CA GLU A 480 -5.28 -18.59 -16.68
C GLU A 480 -5.13 -19.97 -16.00
N GLN A 481 -3.92 -20.52 -16.00
CA GLN A 481 -3.64 -21.79 -15.34
C GLN A 481 -3.79 -21.69 -13.81
N LEU A 482 -3.35 -20.60 -13.19
CA LEU A 482 -3.50 -20.38 -11.74
C LEU A 482 -4.97 -20.31 -11.34
N MET A 483 -5.81 -19.63 -12.11
CA MET A 483 -7.25 -19.54 -11.84
C MET A 483 -7.94 -20.90 -11.96
N ALA A 484 -7.64 -21.65 -13.02
CA ALA A 484 -8.18 -23.00 -13.21
C ALA A 484 -7.75 -23.94 -12.07
N LEU A 485 -6.49 -23.87 -11.65
CA LEU A 485 -5.96 -24.63 -10.53
C LEU A 485 -6.61 -24.23 -9.20
N ALA A 486 -6.83 -22.94 -8.97
CA ALA A 486 -7.51 -22.44 -7.78
C ALA A 486 -8.96 -22.97 -7.70
N GLU A 487 -9.69 -22.99 -8.81
CA GLU A 487 -11.02 -23.61 -8.90
C GLU A 487 -10.97 -25.13 -8.68
N GLU A 488 -10.02 -25.84 -9.31
CA GLU A 488 -9.85 -27.30 -9.17
C GLU A 488 -9.62 -27.71 -7.71
N THR A 489 -8.82 -26.92 -6.98
CA THR A 489 -8.36 -27.24 -5.63
C THR A 489 -9.14 -26.51 -4.53
N ASN A 490 -10.13 -25.70 -4.89
CA ASN A 490 -10.79 -24.77 -3.97
C ASN A 490 -9.80 -23.85 -3.23
N THR A 491 -8.68 -23.49 -3.87
CA THR A 491 -7.75 -22.49 -3.33
C THR A 491 -8.35 -21.10 -3.47
N VAL A 492 -8.37 -20.34 -2.38
CA VAL A 492 -8.77 -18.93 -2.42
C VAL A 492 -7.60 -18.09 -2.93
N LEU A 493 -7.85 -17.05 -3.72
CA LEU A 493 -6.81 -16.09 -4.14
C LEU A 493 -7.00 -14.75 -3.44
N GLU A 494 -5.89 -14.14 -3.02
CA GLU A 494 -5.92 -12.87 -2.33
C GLU A 494 -6.03 -11.67 -3.30
N ILE A 495 -6.84 -10.68 -2.93
CA ILE A 495 -6.72 -9.27 -3.29
C ILE A 495 -6.04 -8.59 -2.10
N ASN A 496 -4.74 -8.39 -2.20
CA ASN A 496 -3.95 -7.78 -1.16
C ASN A 496 -4.19 -6.26 -1.21
N ALA A 497 -4.88 -5.73 -0.22
CA ALA A 497 -5.38 -4.38 -0.15
C ALA A 497 -4.27 -3.33 0.08
N ASN A 498 -3.04 -3.75 0.38
CA ASN A 498 -1.92 -2.83 0.56
C ASN A 498 -1.72 -1.97 -0.72
N PRO A 499 -1.72 -0.63 -0.62
CA PRO A 499 -1.55 0.28 -1.77
C PRO A 499 -0.26 0.08 -2.57
N HIS A 500 0.75 -0.57 -1.99
CA HIS A 500 1.95 -0.97 -2.71
C HIS A 500 1.71 -2.16 -3.65
N ARG A 501 0.72 -3.01 -3.38
CA ARG A 501 0.49 -4.30 -4.05
C ARG A 501 -0.77 -4.29 -4.92
N LEU A 502 -1.95 -4.11 -4.31
CA LEU A 502 -3.28 -4.32 -4.91
C LEU A 502 -3.38 -5.63 -5.70
N ASP A 503 -2.84 -6.72 -5.15
CA ASP A 503 -2.56 -7.95 -5.89
C ASP A 503 -3.40 -9.12 -5.34
N LEU A 504 -4.35 -9.68 -6.07
CA LEU A 504 -4.65 -9.53 -7.50
C LEU A 504 -5.33 -8.21 -7.90
N ASN A 505 -5.05 -7.79 -9.13
CA ASN A 505 -5.63 -6.56 -9.69
C ASN A 505 -7.08 -6.74 -10.17
N ALA A 506 -7.76 -5.60 -10.36
CA ALA A 506 -9.17 -5.55 -10.76
C ALA A 506 -9.45 -6.25 -12.10
N ASP A 507 -8.59 -6.10 -13.11
CA ASP A 507 -8.79 -6.67 -14.44
C ASP A 507 -8.77 -8.20 -14.40
N ILE A 508 -7.86 -8.77 -13.61
CA ILE A 508 -7.76 -10.21 -13.40
C ILE A 508 -9.04 -10.73 -12.73
N VAL A 509 -9.45 -10.14 -11.60
CA VAL A 509 -10.63 -10.64 -10.86
C VAL A 509 -11.96 -10.40 -11.60
N ARG A 510 -12.02 -9.41 -12.50
CA ARG A 510 -13.13 -9.18 -13.43
C ARG A 510 -13.23 -10.28 -14.49
N LYS A 511 -12.09 -10.76 -14.99
CA LYS A 511 -12.02 -11.77 -16.06
C LYS A 511 -12.37 -13.17 -15.57
N TYR A 512 -12.09 -13.50 -14.32
CA TYR A 512 -12.28 -14.84 -13.73
C TYR A 512 -13.31 -14.80 -12.58
N PRO A 513 -14.62 -14.83 -12.88
CA PRO A 513 -15.66 -14.59 -11.88
C PRO A 513 -15.96 -15.78 -10.95
N ASN A 514 -15.40 -16.96 -11.20
CA ASN A 514 -15.74 -18.17 -10.44
C ASN A 514 -14.83 -18.40 -9.22
N VAL A 515 -13.65 -17.77 -9.21
CA VAL A 515 -12.65 -18.00 -8.16
C VAL A 515 -13.09 -17.33 -6.86
N LYS A 516 -12.96 -18.05 -5.74
CA LYS A 516 -13.14 -17.50 -4.40
C LYS A 516 -11.97 -16.58 -4.06
N LEU A 517 -12.28 -15.49 -3.39
CA LEU A 517 -11.36 -14.40 -3.09
C LEU A 517 -11.30 -14.12 -1.60
N THR A 518 -10.18 -13.56 -1.17
CA THR A 518 -10.03 -12.89 0.13
C THR A 518 -9.53 -11.48 -0.13
N ILE A 519 -9.91 -10.52 0.70
CA ILE A 519 -9.44 -9.13 0.65
C ILE A 519 -8.77 -8.86 1.98
N ASN A 520 -7.45 -8.73 2.00
CA ASN A 520 -6.70 -8.59 3.26
C ASN A 520 -5.68 -7.46 3.17
N THR A 521 -5.35 -6.86 4.31
CA THR A 521 -4.52 -5.65 4.32
C THR A 521 -3.02 -5.91 4.33
N ASP A 522 -2.59 -7.14 4.68
CA ASP A 522 -1.17 -7.44 4.90
C ASP A 522 -0.61 -6.47 5.96
N ALA A 523 -1.38 -6.31 7.04
CA ALA A 523 -1.14 -5.28 8.04
C ALA A 523 0.07 -5.61 8.90
N HIS A 524 1.08 -4.74 8.82
CA HIS A 524 2.25 -4.72 9.72
C HIS A 524 2.15 -3.62 10.78
N HIS A 525 1.08 -2.83 10.75
CA HIS A 525 0.76 -1.77 11.69
C HIS A 525 -0.76 -1.67 11.80
N THR A 526 -1.27 -1.31 12.97
CA THR A 526 -2.72 -1.13 13.21
C THR A 526 -3.42 -0.18 12.22
N ASN A 527 -2.75 0.90 11.76
CA ASN A 527 -3.31 1.81 10.76
C ASN A 527 -3.32 1.22 9.34
N HIS A 528 -2.60 0.12 9.07
CA HIS A 528 -2.67 -0.56 7.78
C HIS A 528 -4.01 -1.30 7.62
N LEU A 529 -4.74 -1.56 8.71
CA LEU A 529 -6.12 -2.09 8.64
C LEU A 529 -7.05 -1.17 7.82
N ASP A 530 -6.75 0.13 7.75
CA ASP A 530 -7.47 1.07 6.89
C ASP A 530 -7.30 0.80 5.40
N PHE A 531 -6.28 0.03 5.00
CA PHE A 531 -6.05 -0.29 3.60
C PHE A 531 -7.16 -1.17 2.99
N MET A 532 -8.04 -1.74 3.81
CA MET A 532 -9.19 -2.53 3.37
C MET A 532 -10.03 -1.78 2.32
N ASN A 533 -10.12 -0.45 2.43
CA ASN A 533 -10.81 0.38 1.45
C ASN A 533 -10.26 0.24 0.02
N TYR A 534 -8.93 0.11 -0.18
CA TYR A 534 -8.32 -0.08 -1.49
C TYR A 534 -8.59 -1.48 -2.04
N GLY A 535 -8.59 -2.50 -1.18
CA GLY A 535 -8.93 -3.88 -1.55
C GLY A 535 -10.38 -4.02 -1.98
N VAL A 536 -11.32 -3.47 -1.20
CA VAL A 536 -12.75 -3.40 -1.55
C VAL A 536 -12.95 -2.62 -2.84
N ALA A 537 -12.28 -1.47 -3.02
CA ALA A 537 -12.36 -0.72 -4.27
C ALA A 537 -11.84 -1.52 -5.48
N THR A 538 -10.78 -2.32 -5.29
CA THR A 538 -10.24 -3.22 -6.31
C THR A 538 -11.24 -4.33 -6.68
N ALA A 539 -11.88 -4.92 -5.68
CA ALA A 539 -12.95 -5.91 -5.87
C ALA A 539 -14.20 -5.29 -6.55
N GLN A 540 -14.59 -4.07 -6.19
CA GLN A 540 -15.68 -3.33 -6.83
C GLN A 540 -15.41 -3.08 -8.32
N LYS A 541 -14.21 -2.60 -8.69
CA LYS A 541 -13.80 -2.48 -10.11
C LYS A 541 -13.91 -3.80 -10.87
N GLY A 542 -13.68 -4.90 -10.16
CA GLY A 542 -13.82 -6.27 -10.66
C GLY A 542 -15.26 -6.78 -10.77
N PHE A 543 -16.25 -6.01 -10.33
CA PHE A 543 -17.63 -6.45 -10.10
C PHE A 543 -17.70 -7.73 -9.25
N VAL A 544 -16.87 -7.83 -8.21
CA VAL A 544 -16.86 -8.96 -7.28
C VAL A 544 -18.06 -8.88 -6.36
N THR A 545 -18.86 -9.94 -6.32
CA THR A 545 -19.98 -10.08 -5.41
C THR A 545 -19.55 -10.57 -4.04
N LYS A 546 -20.28 -10.21 -2.99
CA LYS A 546 -19.90 -10.56 -1.61
C LYS A 546 -19.83 -12.06 -1.34
N ASP A 547 -20.61 -12.89 -2.03
CA ASP A 547 -20.59 -14.35 -1.90
C ASP A 547 -19.29 -15.00 -2.39
N ARG A 548 -18.48 -14.28 -3.18
CA ARG A 548 -17.14 -14.72 -3.59
C ARG A 548 -16.06 -14.43 -2.55
N VAL A 549 -16.32 -13.58 -1.55
CA VAL A 549 -15.30 -13.04 -0.65
C VAL A 549 -15.39 -13.72 0.72
N ILE A 550 -14.30 -14.37 1.15
CA ILE A 550 -14.23 -15.07 2.44
C ILE A 550 -14.43 -14.11 3.62
N ASN A 551 -13.87 -12.90 3.53
CA ASN A 551 -14.03 -11.86 4.56
C ASN A 551 -15.49 -11.42 4.77
N ALA A 552 -16.39 -11.71 3.82
CA ALA A 552 -17.80 -11.37 3.91
C ALA A 552 -18.66 -12.43 4.62
N LEU A 553 -18.07 -13.57 5.00
CA LEU A 553 -18.75 -14.56 5.82
C LEU A 553 -19.13 -13.95 7.17
N SER A 554 -20.28 -14.35 7.72
CA SER A 554 -20.59 -14.13 9.13
C SER A 554 -19.59 -14.86 10.02
N ARG A 555 -19.43 -14.42 11.27
CA ARG A 555 -18.56 -15.07 12.27
C ARG A 555 -18.74 -16.59 12.33
N GLU A 556 -19.99 -17.06 12.42
CA GLU A 556 -20.33 -18.48 12.51
C GLU A 556 -19.96 -19.25 11.24
N ALA A 557 -20.16 -18.65 10.07
CA ALA A 557 -19.83 -19.26 8.78
C ALA A 557 -18.32 -19.31 8.55
N PHE A 558 -17.56 -18.30 9.01
CA PHE A 558 -16.11 -18.34 8.97
C PHE A 558 -15.56 -19.41 9.92
N LYS A 559 -16.11 -19.53 11.13
CA LYS A 559 -15.76 -20.59 12.06
C LYS A 559 -16.01 -21.99 11.47
N ASP A 560 -17.18 -22.20 10.86
CA ASP A 560 -17.49 -23.46 10.15
C ASP A 560 -16.50 -23.73 9.01
N PHE A 561 -16.13 -22.68 8.27
CA PHE A 561 -15.11 -22.76 7.23
C PHE A 561 -13.74 -23.17 7.78
N ILE A 562 -13.33 -22.68 8.96
CA ILE A 562 -12.07 -23.11 9.60
C ILE A 562 -12.15 -24.57 10.08
N GLU A 563 -13.21 -24.94 10.81
CA GLU A 563 -13.33 -26.25 11.45
C GLU A 563 -13.57 -27.41 10.48
N ASN A 564 -14.31 -27.16 9.39
CA ASN A 564 -14.83 -28.23 8.52
C ASN A 564 -14.22 -28.25 7.10
N ASN A 565 -13.51 -27.19 6.68
CA ASN A 565 -13.00 -27.09 5.31
C ASN A 565 -11.54 -27.54 5.18
N ILE A 566 -11.29 -28.83 5.46
CA ILE A 566 -10.03 -29.46 5.03
C ILE A 566 -10.10 -29.61 3.51
N LYS A 567 -9.25 -28.84 2.81
CA LYS A 567 -9.18 -28.70 1.35
C LYS A 567 -9.10 -30.02 0.58
N LEU A 568 -8.63 -31.08 1.24
CA LEU A 568 -8.65 -32.46 0.79
C LEU A 568 -9.05 -33.37 1.96
N LYS A 569 -10.17 -34.09 1.86
CA LYS A 569 -10.37 -35.27 2.72
C LYS A 569 -9.27 -36.29 2.38
N LYS A 570 -8.52 -36.74 3.39
CA LYS A 570 -7.57 -37.86 3.27
C LYS A 570 -8.23 -39.09 2.65
#